data_AF-A0AAP2UCI1-F1
#
_entry.id   AF-A0AAP2UCI1-F1
#
_cell.length_a   1.000
_cell.length_b   1.000
_cell.length_c   1.000
_cell.angle_alpha   90.00
_cell.angle_beta   90.00
_cell.angle_gamma   90.00
#
_symmetry.space_group_name_H-M   'P 1'
#
loop_
_entity.id
_entity.type
_entity.pdbx_description
1 polymer ?
#
loop_
_entity_poly.entity_id
_entity_poly.type
_entity_poly.pdbx_seq_one_letter_code
_entity_poly.pdbx_strand_id
1 'polypeptide(L)'
;MEVLDHPHQEWQGKLFYLHTPVKGLQNFKKATGYGRVDGLGGANCRHSFYEVTDYEYKNNLVDTEEFDKNGNDDQYELEQKQRYYERQIRSWKKRKNILDECGVDSTKEAKKIREWQDKRSQFIKDSNIHFKKEHGIDNVLKKAYPREKVVMAERSTEEALKILKKTSFNSDKKEFEMFSKILKSSIMPKSIEEYQNMKYTDIDRYKAIQLDVKNVNLQNEIIKIYNLSLREGQQGKHILGHNNYLKGRSYISNATMEEIQQCISTHAGKGIIQRTANGNWNNKELIIDENMEGYVIDIDGNLILTHRFMIHYSKDKGTHLVPTLRKE
;
A
#
# COMPACT_ATOMS: atom_id res chain seq x y z
N MET A 1 -7.49 -7.38 -24.18
CA MET A 1 -6.84 -6.92 -25.41
C MET A 1 -5.44 -7.50 -25.35
N GLU A 2 -5.29 -8.70 -25.93
CA GLU A 2 -3.97 -9.34 -26.07
C GLU A 2 -3.12 -8.42 -26.94
N VAL A 3 -1.97 -8.02 -26.40
CA VAL A 3 -0.93 -7.41 -27.21
C VAL A 3 -0.38 -8.59 -28.01
N LEU A 4 -0.68 -8.64 -29.31
CA LEU A 4 -0.03 -9.57 -30.22
C LEU A 4 1.46 -9.21 -30.22
N ASP A 5 2.24 -9.91 -29.40
CA ASP A 5 3.69 -9.87 -29.40
C ASP A 5 4.12 -10.37 -30.78
N HIS A 6 4.54 -9.46 -31.64
CA HIS A 6 5.21 -9.84 -32.87
C HIS A 6 6.65 -10.19 -32.50
N PRO A 7 7.11 -11.43 -32.77
CA PRO A 7 8.48 -11.80 -32.54
C PRO A 7 9.34 -10.88 -33.39
N HIS A 8 10.04 -9.93 -32.76
CA HIS A 8 10.88 -8.92 -33.40
C HIS A 8 12.12 -9.52 -34.11
N GLN A 9 12.14 -10.83 -34.33
CA GLN A 9 13.36 -11.60 -34.54
C GLN A 9 13.42 -12.35 -35.87
N GLU A 10 12.29 -12.61 -36.55
CA GLU A 10 12.32 -13.54 -37.68
C GLU A 10 12.93 -12.95 -38.96
N TRP A 11 13.00 -11.63 -39.09
CA TRP A 11 13.43 -10.96 -40.34
C TRP A 11 14.78 -10.24 -40.24
N GLN A 12 15.26 -9.95 -39.03
CA GLN A 12 16.51 -9.23 -38.79
C GLN A 12 17.70 -10.03 -39.37
N GLY A 13 18.58 -9.36 -40.13
CA GLY A 13 19.79 -9.97 -40.71
C GLY A 13 19.56 -10.96 -41.85
N LYS A 14 18.31 -11.14 -42.32
CA LYS A 14 18.00 -12.06 -43.43
C LYS A 14 17.92 -11.35 -44.76
N LEU A 15 18.38 -12.04 -45.80
CA LEU A 15 18.24 -11.62 -47.20
C LEU A 15 16.97 -12.20 -47.82
N PHE A 16 16.31 -11.40 -48.66
CA PHE A 16 15.10 -11.77 -49.37
C PHE A 16 15.18 -11.31 -50.83
N TYR A 17 14.51 -12.02 -51.74
CA TYR A 17 14.35 -11.55 -53.11
C TYR A 17 13.07 -10.73 -53.27
N LEU A 18 13.11 -9.68 -54.09
CA LEU A 18 11.97 -8.79 -54.33
C LEU A 18 11.13 -9.25 -55.53
N HIS A 19 11.76 -9.39 -56.70
CA HIS A 19 11.08 -9.68 -57.98
C HIS A 19 11.40 -11.07 -58.53
N THR A 20 12.68 -11.35 -58.76
CA THR A 20 13.13 -12.60 -59.40
C THR A 20 13.55 -13.61 -58.33
N PRO A 21 13.06 -14.87 -58.37
CA PRO A 21 13.50 -15.90 -57.44
C PRO A 21 15.00 -16.13 -57.50
N VAL A 22 15.65 -16.05 -56.35
CA VAL A 22 17.08 -16.38 -56.17
C VAL A 22 17.16 -17.65 -55.33
N LYS A 23 17.96 -18.63 -55.77
CA LYS A 23 18.12 -19.91 -55.07
C LYS A 23 18.60 -19.65 -53.63
N GLY A 24 17.87 -20.17 -52.65
CA GLY A 24 18.19 -20.04 -51.23
C GLY A 24 17.55 -18.82 -50.53
N LEU A 25 16.94 -17.89 -51.27
CA LEU A 25 16.25 -16.72 -50.69
C LEU A 25 14.73 -16.88 -50.75
N GLN A 26 14.04 -16.34 -49.74
CA GLN A 26 12.58 -16.26 -49.71
C GLN A 26 12.09 -14.94 -50.33
N ASN A 27 10.83 -14.90 -50.79
CA ASN A 27 10.25 -13.67 -51.29
C ASN A 27 10.01 -12.68 -50.13
N PHE A 28 10.48 -11.44 -50.29
CA PHE A 28 10.40 -10.40 -49.26
C PHE A 28 8.97 -10.20 -48.76
N LYS A 29 8.02 -9.92 -49.66
CA LYS A 29 6.64 -9.59 -49.26
C LYS A 29 5.92 -10.78 -48.62
N LYS A 30 6.11 -11.99 -49.15
CA LYS A 30 5.46 -13.20 -48.61
C LYS A 30 6.03 -13.60 -47.25
N ALA A 31 7.35 -13.54 -47.08
CA ALA A 31 8.01 -13.97 -45.85
C ALA A 31 7.83 -12.95 -44.70
N THR A 32 7.71 -11.67 -45.04
CA THR A 32 7.66 -10.59 -44.03
C THR A 32 6.27 -9.99 -43.83
N GLY A 33 5.29 -10.35 -44.66
CA GLY A 33 3.97 -9.73 -44.64
C GLY A 33 3.99 -8.23 -44.99
N TYR A 34 5.07 -7.72 -45.59
CA TYR A 34 5.27 -6.31 -45.89
C TYR A 34 4.03 -5.66 -46.55
N GLY A 35 3.60 -4.53 -45.97
CA GLY A 35 2.38 -3.81 -46.36
C GLY A 35 1.11 -4.19 -45.58
N ARG A 36 1.18 -5.16 -44.67
CA ARG A 36 0.11 -5.46 -43.71
C ARG A 36 0.34 -4.74 -42.37
N VAL A 37 -0.70 -4.56 -41.56
CA VAL A 37 -0.60 -3.92 -40.23
C VAL A 37 0.26 -4.72 -39.25
N ASP A 38 0.28 -6.04 -39.43
CA ASP A 38 1.08 -7.05 -38.72
C ASP A 38 2.38 -7.41 -39.48
N GLY A 39 2.64 -6.80 -40.64
CA GLY A 39 3.84 -7.10 -41.43
C GLY A 39 5.09 -6.33 -40.99
N LEU A 40 6.22 -6.62 -41.62
CA LEU A 40 7.44 -5.81 -41.54
C LEU A 40 7.12 -4.36 -41.95
N GLY A 41 7.52 -3.40 -41.10
CA GLY A 41 7.15 -1.98 -41.22
C GLY A 41 5.72 -1.64 -40.78
N GLY A 42 4.98 -2.61 -40.23
CA GLY A 42 3.63 -2.44 -39.68
C GLY A 42 3.57 -1.73 -38.32
N ALA A 43 2.43 -1.82 -37.63
CA ALA A 43 2.19 -1.12 -36.38
C ALA A 43 3.20 -1.52 -35.30
N ASN A 44 3.88 -0.53 -34.71
CA ASN A 44 4.97 -0.71 -33.71
C ASN A 44 6.25 -1.41 -34.23
N CYS A 45 6.38 -1.65 -35.53
CA CYS A 45 7.58 -2.21 -36.15
C CYS A 45 8.54 -1.08 -36.54
N ARG A 46 9.80 -1.10 -36.05
CA ARG A 46 10.83 -0.08 -36.32
C ARG A 46 11.97 -0.57 -37.21
N HIS A 47 11.76 -1.65 -37.94
CA HIS A 47 12.76 -2.22 -38.81
C HIS A 47 13.02 -1.30 -40.02
N SER A 48 14.29 -1.07 -40.31
CA SER A 48 14.77 -0.54 -41.57
C SER A 48 15.31 -1.67 -42.42
N PHE A 49 15.19 -1.56 -43.73
CA PHE A 49 15.78 -2.46 -44.70
C PHE A 49 16.33 -1.64 -45.87
N TYR A 50 17.32 -2.18 -46.56
CA TYR A 50 17.96 -1.54 -47.71
C TYR A 50 18.12 -2.56 -48.84
N GLU A 51 18.25 -2.07 -50.06
CA GLU A 51 18.50 -2.91 -51.23
C GLU A 51 19.95 -3.38 -51.22
N VAL A 52 20.15 -4.67 -51.46
CA VAL A 52 21.47 -5.29 -51.63
C VAL A 52 21.68 -5.55 -53.11
N THR A 53 22.80 -5.09 -53.64
CA THR A 53 23.15 -5.30 -55.05
C THR A 53 23.62 -6.73 -55.32
N ASP A 54 23.48 -7.16 -56.58
CA ASP A 54 23.99 -8.44 -57.07
C ASP A 54 25.49 -8.62 -56.79
N TYR A 55 26.26 -7.54 -56.87
CA TYR A 55 27.69 -7.54 -56.59
C TYR A 55 27.96 -7.77 -55.10
N GLU A 56 27.27 -7.05 -54.21
CA GLU A 56 27.42 -7.22 -52.76
C GLU A 56 27.02 -8.62 -52.30
N TYR A 57 25.93 -9.16 -52.86
CA TYR A 57 25.48 -10.53 -52.55
C TYR A 57 26.48 -11.59 -53.03
N LYS A 58 26.95 -11.51 -54.29
CA LYS A 58 27.87 -12.51 -54.87
C LYS A 58 29.26 -12.48 -54.22
N ASN A 59 29.70 -11.32 -53.76
CA ASN A 59 31.00 -11.14 -53.12
C ASN A 59 30.93 -11.21 -51.58
N ASN A 60 29.78 -11.59 -51.01
CA ASN A 60 29.57 -11.70 -49.57
C ASN A 60 29.97 -10.43 -48.79
N LEU A 61 29.66 -9.27 -49.38
CA LEU A 61 29.98 -7.94 -48.83
C LEU A 61 28.86 -7.37 -47.95
N VAL A 62 27.75 -8.11 -47.82
CA VAL A 62 26.67 -7.76 -46.90
C VAL A 62 27.08 -8.18 -45.51
N ASP A 63 27.11 -7.22 -44.61
CA ASP A 63 27.23 -7.51 -43.20
C ASP A 63 25.93 -8.15 -42.71
N THR A 64 25.94 -9.48 -42.61
CA THR A 64 24.86 -10.26 -42.00
C THR A 64 25.18 -10.54 -40.53
N GLU A 65 25.86 -9.61 -39.84
CA GLU A 65 26.20 -9.65 -38.41
C GLU A 65 25.19 -10.54 -37.66
N GLU A 66 25.68 -11.61 -37.03
CA GLU A 66 24.86 -12.47 -36.19
C GLU A 66 24.31 -11.58 -35.06
N PHE A 67 23.09 -11.07 -35.25
CA PHE A 67 22.41 -10.31 -34.22
C PHE A 67 22.32 -11.22 -33.00
N ASP A 68 22.96 -10.80 -31.90
CA ASP A 68 22.85 -11.49 -30.62
C ASP A 68 21.40 -11.40 -30.15
N LYS A 69 20.61 -12.40 -30.55
CA LYS A 69 19.19 -12.53 -30.23
C LYS A 69 18.98 -12.50 -28.72
N ASN A 70 19.91 -13.07 -27.95
CA ASN A 70 19.77 -13.20 -26.51
C ASN A 70 19.90 -11.83 -25.84
N GLY A 71 20.92 -11.03 -26.18
CA GLY A 71 21.09 -9.69 -25.63
C GLY A 71 19.93 -8.73 -25.96
N ASN A 72 19.31 -8.85 -27.14
CA ASN A 72 18.19 -8.00 -27.55
C ASN A 72 16.87 -8.38 -26.84
N ASP A 73 16.61 -9.67 -26.65
CA ASP A 73 15.44 -10.15 -25.89
C ASP A 73 15.56 -9.76 -24.40
N ASP A 74 16.74 -9.94 -23.82
CA ASP A 74 17.00 -9.54 -22.44
C ASP A 74 16.78 -8.03 -22.24
N GLN A 75 17.31 -7.21 -23.15
CA GLN A 75 17.07 -5.77 -23.14
C GLN A 75 15.57 -5.43 -23.27
N TYR A 76 14.85 -6.11 -24.16
CA TYR A 76 13.42 -5.89 -24.36
C TYR A 76 12.61 -6.21 -23.09
N GLU A 77 12.87 -7.34 -22.45
CA GLU A 77 12.21 -7.73 -21.20
C GLU A 77 12.47 -6.72 -20.07
N LEU A 78 13.71 -6.25 -19.97
CA LEU A 78 14.10 -5.19 -19.04
C LEU A 78 13.32 -3.89 -19.31
N GLU A 79 13.18 -3.48 -20.57
CA GLU A 79 12.38 -2.31 -20.95
C GLU A 79 10.91 -2.49 -20.62
N GLN A 80 10.32 -3.66 -20.89
CA GLN A 80 8.90 -3.92 -20.61
C GLN A 80 8.62 -3.85 -19.11
N LYS A 81 9.54 -4.39 -18.29
CA LYS A 81 9.46 -4.30 -16.84
C LYS A 81 9.64 -2.88 -16.33
N GLN A 82 10.55 -2.08 -16.92
CA GLN A 82 10.63 -0.64 -16.64
C GLN A 82 9.29 0.06 -16.96
N ARG A 83 8.70 -0.21 -18.14
CA ARG A 83 7.41 0.38 -18.55
C ARG A 83 6.29 -0.02 -17.61
N TYR A 84 6.31 -1.23 -17.04
CA TYR A 84 5.37 -1.62 -16.00
C TYR A 84 5.47 -0.72 -14.77
N TYR A 85 6.66 -0.49 -14.24
CA TYR A 85 6.85 0.44 -13.11
C TYR A 85 6.38 1.86 -13.45
N GLU A 86 6.73 2.37 -14.64
CA GLU A 86 6.29 3.70 -15.09
C GLU A 86 4.76 3.80 -15.21
N ARG A 87 4.08 2.75 -15.71
CA ARG A 87 2.61 2.67 -15.74
C ARG A 87 2.01 2.76 -14.35
N GLN A 88 2.59 2.06 -13.37
CA GLN A 88 2.12 2.12 -11.98
C GLN A 88 2.28 3.54 -11.43
N ILE A 89 3.44 4.18 -11.63
CA ILE A 89 3.69 5.57 -11.20
C ILE A 89 2.66 6.53 -11.80
N ARG A 90 2.40 6.44 -13.12
CA ARG A 90 1.38 7.27 -13.78
C ARG A 90 -0.01 7.06 -13.20
N SER A 91 -0.39 5.80 -12.95
CA SER A 91 -1.69 5.46 -12.35
C SER A 91 -1.86 6.12 -10.97
N TRP A 92 -0.85 6.02 -10.10
CA TRP A 92 -0.89 6.65 -8.78
C TRP A 92 -0.86 8.18 -8.82
N LYS A 93 -0.07 8.78 -9.72
CA LYS A 93 -0.08 10.24 -9.95
C LYS A 93 -1.46 10.73 -10.40
N LYS A 94 -2.10 10.03 -11.34
CA LYS A 94 -3.45 10.36 -11.80
C LYS A 94 -4.45 10.31 -10.65
N ARG A 95 -4.39 9.27 -9.82
CA ARG A 95 -5.26 9.13 -8.65
C ARG A 95 -5.00 10.24 -7.62
N LYS A 96 -3.74 10.58 -7.35
CA LYS A 96 -3.37 11.68 -6.45
C LYS A 96 -3.96 13.01 -6.93
N ASN A 97 -3.76 13.35 -8.20
CA ASN A 97 -4.27 14.60 -8.77
C ASN A 97 -5.80 14.70 -8.63
N ILE A 98 -6.53 13.62 -8.91
CA ILE A 98 -7.99 13.59 -8.74
C ILE A 98 -8.39 13.82 -7.28
N LEU A 99 -7.69 13.19 -6.33
CA LEU A 99 -7.98 13.37 -4.90
C LEU A 99 -7.69 14.80 -4.44
N ASP A 100 -6.57 15.38 -4.90
CA ASP A 100 -6.20 16.76 -4.60
C ASP A 100 -7.24 17.75 -5.16
N GLU A 101 -7.69 17.54 -6.41
CA GLU A 101 -8.78 18.31 -7.05
C GLU A 101 -10.09 18.24 -6.26
N CYS A 102 -10.34 17.12 -5.57
CA CYS A 102 -11.51 16.90 -4.75
C CYS A 102 -11.34 17.33 -3.28
N GLY A 103 -10.16 17.84 -2.90
CA GLY A 103 -9.86 18.19 -1.50
C GLY A 103 -9.76 16.98 -0.55
N VAL A 104 -9.54 15.78 -1.09
CA VAL A 104 -9.44 14.54 -0.32
C VAL A 104 -7.98 14.25 0.03
N ASP A 105 -7.72 13.72 1.22
CA ASP A 105 -6.37 13.32 1.63
C ASP A 105 -5.74 12.33 0.63
N SER A 106 -4.62 12.73 0.03
CA SER A 106 -3.89 11.98 -0.99
C SER A 106 -2.53 11.45 -0.48
N THR A 107 -2.33 11.46 0.85
CA THR A 107 -1.07 11.05 1.50
C THR A 107 -0.69 9.61 1.14
N LYS A 108 -1.67 8.71 1.04
CA LYS A 108 -1.46 7.31 0.64
C LYS A 108 -0.90 7.23 -0.78
N GLU A 109 -1.47 7.97 -1.71
CA GLU A 109 -1.10 8.02 -3.12
C GLU A 109 0.30 8.61 -3.27
N ALA A 110 0.62 9.68 -2.53
CA ALA A 110 1.96 10.26 -2.48
C ALA A 110 3.01 9.23 -2.02
N LYS A 111 2.71 8.46 -0.96
CA LYS A 111 3.58 7.37 -0.48
C LYS A 111 3.75 6.27 -1.53
N LYS A 112 2.67 5.88 -2.22
CA LYS A 112 2.71 4.88 -3.29
C LYS A 112 3.53 5.34 -4.50
N ILE A 113 3.41 6.61 -4.90
CA ILE A 113 4.23 7.18 -5.98
C ILE A 113 5.72 7.05 -5.63
N ARG A 114 6.11 7.42 -4.40
CA ARG A 114 7.49 7.27 -3.94
C ARG A 114 7.95 5.81 -3.95
N GLU A 115 7.15 4.90 -3.38
CA GLU A 115 7.44 3.46 -3.36
C GLU A 115 7.73 2.91 -4.77
N TRP A 116 6.92 3.27 -5.76
CA TRP A 116 7.10 2.81 -7.14
C TRP A 116 8.26 3.51 -7.86
N GLN A 117 8.53 4.78 -7.55
CA GLN A 117 9.70 5.49 -8.06
C GLN A 117 11.00 4.87 -7.53
N ASP A 118 11.02 4.47 -6.26
CA ASP A 118 12.16 3.79 -5.64
C ASP A 118 12.36 2.41 -6.26
N LYS A 119 11.29 1.61 -6.39
CA LYS A 119 11.32 0.31 -7.07
C LYS A 119 11.88 0.40 -8.50
N ARG A 120 11.41 1.37 -9.29
CA ARG A 120 11.92 1.57 -10.65
C ARG A 120 13.40 1.97 -10.64
N SER A 121 13.79 2.87 -9.75
CA SER A 121 15.18 3.37 -9.71
C SER A 121 16.16 2.29 -9.28
N GLN A 122 15.77 1.47 -8.30
CA GLN A 122 16.50 0.28 -7.90
C GLN A 122 16.58 -0.74 -9.04
N PHE A 123 15.47 -1.03 -9.71
CA PHE A 123 15.43 -1.93 -10.86
C PHE A 123 16.38 -1.48 -11.97
N ILE A 124 16.34 -0.20 -12.39
CA ILE A 124 17.24 0.33 -13.42
C ILE A 124 18.71 0.14 -13.01
N LYS A 125 19.05 0.43 -11.74
CA LYS A 125 20.40 0.27 -11.21
C LYS A 125 20.86 -1.18 -11.29
N ASP A 126 20.05 -2.10 -10.75
CA ASP A 126 20.41 -3.52 -10.65
C ASP A 126 20.49 -4.16 -12.04
N SER A 127 19.53 -3.86 -12.91
CA SER A 127 19.51 -4.33 -14.30
C SER A 127 20.71 -3.84 -15.09
N ASN A 128 21.11 -2.57 -14.96
CA ASN A 128 22.30 -2.07 -15.65
C ASN A 128 23.59 -2.75 -15.14
N ILE A 129 23.70 -3.02 -13.84
CA ILE A 129 24.85 -3.74 -13.26
C ILE A 129 24.90 -5.18 -13.80
N HIS A 130 23.76 -5.86 -13.83
CA HIS A 130 23.65 -7.24 -14.32
C HIS A 130 23.98 -7.33 -15.81
N PHE A 131 23.34 -6.48 -16.60
CA PHE A 131 23.49 -6.46 -18.06
C PHE A 131 24.93 -6.14 -18.47
N LYS A 132 25.63 -5.24 -17.74
CA LYS A 132 27.06 -5.00 -17.96
C LYS A 132 27.91 -6.25 -17.71
N LYS A 133 27.58 -7.04 -16.68
CA LYS A 133 28.34 -8.25 -16.34
C LYS A 133 28.15 -9.36 -17.37
N GLU A 134 26.94 -9.52 -17.88
CA GLU A 134 26.60 -10.59 -18.84
C GLU A 134 26.99 -10.22 -20.28
N HIS A 135 26.66 -8.99 -20.69
CA HIS A 135 26.74 -8.57 -22.09
C HIS A 135 27.82 -7.51 -22.35
N GLY A 136 28.53 -7.04 -21.31
CA GLY A 136 29.55 -5.98 -21.44
C GLY A 136 29.00 -4.58 -21.73
N ILE A 137 27.68 -4.42 -21.80
CA ILE A 137 27.00 -3.18 -22.20
C ILE A 137 26.56 -2.38 -20.98
N ASP A 138 26.94 -1.10 -20.94
CA ASP A 138 26.53 -0.16 -19.91
C ASP A 138 25.23 0.58 -20.26
N ASN A 139 24.47 0.95 -19.21
CA ASN A 139 23.33 1.87 -19.29
C ASN A 139 22.20 1.45 -20.26
N VAL A 140 21.91 0.15 -20.34
CA VAL A 140 20.82 -0.42 -21.13
C VAL A 140 19.46 0.21 -20.78
N LEU A 141 19.21 0.49 -19.51
CA LEU A 141 18.02 1.19 -19.03
C LEU A 141 18.36 2.61 -18.56
N LYS A 142 17.48 3.55 -18.90
CA LYS A 142 17.57 4.96 -18.47
C LYS A 142 16.22 5.44 -17.97
N LYS A 143 16.24 6.28 -16.93
CA LYS A 143 15.04 6.91 -16.40
C LYS A 143 14.49 7.93 -17.41
N ALA A 144 13.25 7.72 -17.85
CA ALA A 144 12.59 8.62 -18.79
C ALA A 144 11.52 9.47 -18.09
N TYR A 145 11.92 10.64 -17.58
CA TYR A 145 10.99 11.59 -16.91
C TYR A 145 9.73 11.92 -17.71
N PRO A 146 9.78 12.12 -19.05
CA PRO A 146 8.57 12.37 -19.84
C PRO A 146 7.56 11.21 -19.79
N ARG A 147 8.04 9.97 -19.67
CA ARG A 147 7.16 8.80 -19.57
C ARG A 147 6.37 8.79 -18.27
N GLU A 148 6.83 9.44 -17.20
CA GLU A 148 6.06 9.51 -15.94
C GLU A 148 5.13 10.72 -15.84
N LYS A 149 5.11 11.59 -16.85
CA LYS A 149 4.27 12.79 -16.86
C LYS A 149 2.81 12.37 -17.00
N VAL A 150 1.95 12.99 -16.21
CA VAL A 150 0.50 12.84 -16.30
C VAL A 150 -0.08 14.19 -16.70
N VAL A 151 -0.86 14.20 -17.76
CA VAL A 151 -1.66 15.36 -18.19
C VAL A 151 -3.11 15.02 -17.90
N MET A 152 -3.79 15.86 -17.13
CA MET A 152 -5.20 15.72 -16.81
C MET A 152 -6.01 16.51 -17.84
N ALA A 153 -7.07 15.90 -18.37
CA ALA A 153 -8.05 16.64 -19.16
C ALA A 153 -8.94 17.43 -18.20
N GLU A 154 -9.26 18.67 -18.57
CA GLU A 154 -10.22 19.52 -17.88
C GLU A 154 -11.55 18.78 -17.71
N ARG A 155 -12.11 18.80 -16.51
CA ARG A 155 -13.30 18.04 -16.09
C ARG A 155 -13.90 18.67 -14.83
N SER A 156 -15.18 18.37 -14.55
CA SER A 156 -15.77 18.72 -13.26
C SER A 156 -15.24 17.80 -12.14
N THR A 157 -15.38 18.24 -10.89
CA THR A 157 -15.04 17.44 -9.71
C THR A 157 -15.93 16.19 -9.62
N GLU A 158 -17.22 16.29 -9.99
CA GLU A 158 -18.13 15.12 -9.99
C GLU A 158 -17.69 14.06 -11.02
N GLU A 159 -17.27 14.48 -12.21
CA GLU A 159 -16.75 13.58 -13.23
C GLU A 159 -15.46 12.89 -12.78
N ALA A 160 -14.58 13.65 -12.12
CA ALA A 160 -13.34 13.13 -11.54
C ALA A 160 -13.64 12.06 -10.47
N LEU A 161 -14.57 12.34 -9.55
CA LEU A 161 -15.03 11.40 -8.52
C LEU A 161 -15.66 10.14 -9.11
N LYS A 162 -16.48 10.27 -10.16
CA LYS A 162 -17.10 9.12 -10.83
C LYS A 162 -16.04 8.18 -11.43
N ILE A 163 -15.02 8.75 -12.07
CA ILE A 163 -13.90 7.99 -12.63
C ILE A 163 -13.09 7.34 -11.50
N LEU A 164 -12.85 8.06 -10.40
CA LEU A 164 -12.14 7.55 -9.23
C LEU A 164 -12.86 6.34 -8.62
N LYS A 165 -14.16 6.46 -8.35
CA LYS A 165 -14.99 5.39 -7.79
C LYS A 165 -15.01 4.16 -8.70
N LYS A 166 -15.16 4.36 -10.01
CA LYS A 166 -15.13 3.26 -11.00
C LYS A 166 -13.78 2.56 -11.04
N THR A 167 -12.69 3.32 -11.12
CA THR A 167 -11.33 2.75 -11.20
C THR A 167 -10.88 2.10 -9.91
N SER A 168 -11.44 2.51 -8.76
CA SER A 168 -11.08 2.01 -7.43
C SER A 168 -12.08 0.98 -6.87
N PHE A 169 -13.11 0.62 -7.65
CA PHE A 169 -14.20 -0.24 -7.19
C PHE A 169 -13.73 -1.54 -6.55
N ASN A 170 -12.82 -2.27 -7.21
CA ASN A 170 -12.34 -3.56 -6.68
C ASN A 170 -11.51 -3.42 -5.40
N SER A 171 -10.73 -2.35 -5.26
CA SER A 171 -9.98 -2.11 -4.02
C SER A 171 -10.89 -1.65 -2.90
N ASP A 172 -11.86 -0.78 -3.21
CA ASP A 172 -12.81 -0.25 -2.24
C ASP A 172 -13.75 -1.35 -1.76
N LYS A 173 -14.17 -2.26 -2.66
CA LYS A 173 -14.98 -3.43 -2.32
C LYS A 173 -14.25 -4.36 -1.35
N LYS A 174 -12.97 -4.66 -1.59
CA LYS A 174 -12.15 -5.46 -0.68
C LYS A 174 -12.01 -4.81 0.70
N GLU A 175 -11.77 -3.49 0.73
CA GLU A 175 -11.66 -2.74 1.99
C GLU A 175 -12.99 -2.71 2.75
N PHE A 176 -14.10 -2.48 2.05
CA PHE A 176 -15.44 -2.53 2.60
C PHE A 176 -15.78 -3.90 3.18
N GLU A 177 -15.55 -4.98 2.43
CA GLU A 177 -15.77 -6.36 2.91
C GLU A 177 -14.91 -6.69 4.12
N MET A 178 -13.65 -6.23 4.15
CA MET A 178 -12.77 -6.40 5.30
C MET A 178 -13.29 -5.63 6.51
N PHE A 179 -13.67 -4.36 6.35
CA PHE A 179 -14.17 -3.52 7.44
C PHE A 179 -15.49 -4.06 7.98
N SER A 180 -16.39 -4.52 7.11
CA SER A 180 -17.68 -5.13 7.50
C SER A 180 -17.53 -6.46 8.24
N LYS A 181 -16.40 -7.16 8.10
CA LYS A 181 -16.10 -8.35 8.92
C LYS A 181 -15.60 -8.00 10.31
N ILE A 182 -15.00 -6.82 10.48
CA ILE A 182 -14.37 -6.38 11.73
C ILE A 182 -15.37 -5.57 12.57
N LEU A 183 -16.12 -4.68 11.92
CA LEU A 183 -17.05 -3.76 12.55
C LEU A 183 -18.48 -4.29 12.53
N LYS A 184 -19.29 -3.79 13.46
CA LYS A 184 -20.74 -4.06 13.49
C LYS A 184 -21.43 -3.39 12.31
N SER A 185 -22.49 -4.01 11.80
CA SER A 185 -23.28 -3.51 10.66
C SER A 185 -23.90 -2.13 10.88
N SER A 186 -24.13 -1.72 12.13
CA SER A 186 -24.69 -0.41 12.49
C SER A 186 -23.75 0.77 12.22
N ILE A 187 -22.43 0.53 12.23
CA ILE A 187 -21.40 1.56 11.99
C ILE A 187 -21.07 1.67 10.50
N MET A 188 -21.12 0.54 9.79
CA MET A 188 -20.72 0.44 8.40
C MET A 188 -21.79 1.01 7.45
N PRO A 189 -21.38 1.63 6.33
CA PRO A 189 -22.28 1.95 5.22
C PRO A 189 -23.04 0.71 4.73
N LYS A 190 -24.29 0.89 4.27
CA LYS A 190 -25.17 -0.23 3.89
C LYS A 190 -24.79 -0.86 2.56
N SER A 191 -24.04 -0.15 1.73
CA SER A 191 -23.63 -0.58 0.41
C SER A 191 -22.22 -0.11 0.06
N ILE A 192 -21.63 -0.73 -0.96
CA ILE A 192 -20.36 -0.28 -1.54
C ILE A 192 -20.45 1.14 -2.08
N GLU A 193 -21.60 1.54 -2.60
CA GLU A 193 -21.81 2.89 -3.12
C GLU A 193 -21.81 3.93 -1.99
N GLU A 194 -22.54 3.67 -0.90
CA GLU A 194 -22.50 4.52 0.30
C GLU A 194 -21.10 4.59 0.89
N TYR A 195 -20.37 3.46 0.90
CA TYR A 195 -18.98 3.42 1.35
C TYR A 195 -18.06 4.28 0.49
N GLN A 196 -18.15 4.20 -0.84
CA GLN A 196 -17.36 5.02 -1.75
C GLN A 196 -17.73 6.50 -1.65
N ASN A 197 -19.01 6.82 -1.46
CA ASN A 197 -19.44 8.20 -1.20
C ASN A 197 -18.76 8.71 0.06
N MET A 198 -18.97 8.04 1.20
CA MET A 198 -18.32 8.39 2.47
C MET A 198 -16.80 8.54 2.33
N LYS A 199 -16.11 7.57 1.73
CA LYS A 199 -14.64 7.59 1.60
C LYS A 199 -14.09 8.80 0.84
N TYR A 200 -14.81 9.28 -0.18
CA TYR A 200 -14.32 10.34 -1.07
C TYR A 200 -15.02 11.69 -0.87
N THR A 201 -16.04 11.77 -0.01
CA THR A 201 -16.75 13.03 0.27
C THR A 201 -16.83 13.37 1.76
N ASP A 202 -16.70 12.39 2.66
CA ASP A 202 -16.80 12.55 4.11
C ASP A 202 -15.54 11.96 4.78
N ILE A 203 -14.47 12.76 4.73
CA ILE A 203 -13.13 12.37 5.17
C ILE A 203 -13.11 12.04 6.66
N ASP A 204 -13.84 12.80 7.47
CA ASP A 204 -13.85 12.63 8.92
C ASP A 204 -14.56 11.34 9.30
N ARG A 205 -15.70 11.03 8.67
CA ARG A 205 -16.38 9.74 8.88
C ARG A 205 -15.53 8.57 8.40
N TYR A 206 -14.83 8.69 7.26
CA TYR A 206 -13.92 7.64 6.82
C TYR A 206 -12.77 7.41 7.80
N LYS A 207 -12.16 8.49 8.33
CA LYS A 207 -11.11 8.40 9.37
C LYS A 207 -11.63 7.77 10.66
N ALA A 208 -12.87 8.09 11.06
CA ALA A 208 -13.51 7.48 12.23
C ALA A 208 -13.66 5.96 12.04
N ILE A 209 -14.18 5.49 10.91
CA ILE A 209 -14.28 4.05 10.62
C ILE A 209 -12.90 3.37 10.60
N GLN A 210 -11.88 4.02 10.01
CA GLN A 210 -10.51 3.48 10.04
C GLN A 210 -9.97 3.37 11.48
N LEU A 211 -10.30 4.32 12.35
CA LEU A 211 -9.92 4.29 13.75
C LEU A 211 -10.65 3.18 14.50
N ASP A 212 -11.94 2.98 14.25
CA ASP A 212 -12.73 1.90 14.84
C ASP A 212 -12.17 0.52 14.47
N VAL A 213 -11.81 0.31 13.20
CA VAL A 213 -11.14 -0.94 12.77
C VAL A 213 -9.83 -1.15 13.53
N LYS A 214 -9.02 -0.09 13.70
CA LYS A 214 -7.78 -0.18 14.48
C LYS A 214 -8.05 -0.50 15.94
N ASN A 215 -9.11 0.06 16.52
CA ASN A 215 -9.48 -0.17 17.92
C ASN A 215 -9.94 -1.61 18.14
N VAL A 216 -10.84 -2.15 17.29
CA VAL A 216 -11.30 -3.55 17.41
C VAL A 216 -10.14 -4.53 17.27
N ASN A 217 -9.23 -4.30 16.32
CA ASN A 217 -8.06 -5.16 16.17
C ASN A 217 -7.13 -5.09 17.39
N LEU A 218 -6.90 -3.90 17.95
CA LEU A 218 -6.10 -3.72 19.16
C LEU A 218 -6.76 -4.34 20.40
N GLN A 219 -8.07 -4.21 20.54
CA GLN A 219 -8.86 -4.83 21.61
C GLN A 219 -8.69 -6.36 21.57
N ASN A 220 -8.78 -6.96 20.38
CA ASN A 220 -8.50 -8.38 20.20
C ASN A 220 -7.03 -8.74 20.49
N GLU A 221 -6.08 -7.88 20.13
CA GLU A 221 -4.64 -8.05 20.46
C GLU A 221 -4.41 -8.03 21.98
N ILE A 222 -5.04 -7.10 22.69
CA ILE A 222 -4.95 -6.97 24.16
C ILE A 222 -5.36 -8.30 24.81
N ILE A 223 -6.53 -8.82 24.44
CA ILE A 223 -7.07 -10.06 25.02
C ILE A 223 -6.17 -11.26 24.70
N LYS A 224 -5.58 -11.31 23.51
CA LYS A 224 -4.84 -12.48 23.03
C LYS A 224 -3.37 -12.50 23.45
N ILE A 225 -2.72 -11.35 23.50
CA ILE A 225 -1.25 -11.26 23.55
C ILE A 225 -0.75 -10.67 24.87
N TYR A 226 -1.50 -9.77 25.50
CA TYR A 226 -1.01 -9.09 26.69
C TYR A 226 -1.13 -9.97 27.92
N ASN A 227 -0.16 -9.85 28.82
CA ASN A 227 -0.27 -10.41 30.16
C ASN A 227 -1.32 -9.62 30.96
N LEU A 228 -2.50 -10.21 31.15
CA LEU A 228 -3.61 -9.62 31.91
C LEU A 228 -3.56 -9.94 33.41
N SER A 229 -2.52 -10.64 33.88
CA SER A 229 -2.32 -10.89 35.29
C SER A 229 -1.97 -9.60 36.03
N LEU A 230 -2.65 -9.40 37.16
CA LEU A 230 -2.49 -8.24 38.02
C LEU A 230 -1.07 -8.21 38.59
N ARG A 231 -0.40 -7.08 38.37
CA ARG A 231 0.94 -6.83 38.87
C ARG A 231 0.85 -6.26 40.28
N GLU A 232 0.73 -7.15 41.26
CA GLU A 232 0.51 -6.84 42.67
C GLU A 232 1.40 -5.69 43.19
N GLY A 233 2.72 -5.75 42.95
CA GLY A 233 3.64 -4.70 43.42
C GLY A 233 3.40 -3.31 42.80
N GLN A 234 2.84 -3.22 41.59
CA GLN A 234 2.40 -1.93 41.03
C GLN A 234 1.00 -1.58 41.50
N GLN A 235 0.10 -2.55 41.60
CA GLN A 235 -1.26 -2.34 42.09
C GLN A 235 -1.25 -1.80 43.52
N GLY A 236 -0.39 -2.33 44.39
CA GLY A 236 -0.25 -1.92 45.79
C GLY A 236 0.06 -0.43 45.99
N LYS A 237 0.59 0.28 44.97
CA LYS A 237 0.75 1.74 45.02
C LYS A 237 -0.58 2.49 45.04
N HIS A 238 -1.66 1.82 44.67
CA HIS A 238 -3.03 2.31 44.55
C HIS A 238 -3.99 1.56 45.48
N ILE A 239 -3.49 0.90 46.53
CA ILE A 239 -4.32 0.23 47.56
C ILE A 239 -3.94 0.80 48.92
N LEU A 240 -4.91 1.39 49.61
CA LEU A 240 -4.68 2.00 50.91
C LEU A 240 -4.27 0.93 51.94
N GLY A 241 -3.19 1.17 52.69
CA GLY A 241 -2.68 0.23 53.70
C GLY A 241 -1.76 -0.87 53.16
N HIS A 242 -1.58 -0.99 51.84
CA HIS A 242 -0.58 -1.90 51.26
C HIS A 242 0.84 -1.40 51.55
N ASN A 243 1.80 -2.32 51.74
CA ASN A 243 3.21 -1.97 52.01
C ASN A 243 3.88 -1.11 50.92
N ASN A 244 3.30 -1.05 49.72
CA ASN A 244 3.80 -0.30 48.56
C ASN A 244 2.99 0.99 48.32
N TYR A 245 2.01 1.28 49.17
CA TYR A 245 1.19 2.48 49.03
C TYR A 245 2.04 3.74 49.12
N LEU A 246 1.88 4.64 48.14
CA LEU A 246 2.56 5.92 48.13
C LEU A 246 1.56 7.00 48.50
N LYS A 247 1.78 7.65 49.64
CA LYS A 247 0.93 8.75 50.13
C LYS A 247 0.75 9.81 49.04
N GLY A 248 -0.49 10.23 48.82
CA GLY A 248 -0.85 11.19 47.78
C GLY A 248 -1.15 10.57 46.41
N ARG A 249 -1.13 9.23 46.27
CA ARG A 249 -1.64 8.54 45.07
C ARG A 249 -3.13 8.23 45.21
N SER A 250 -3.83 8.35 44.08
CA SER A 250 -5.18 7.81 43.90
C SER A 250 -5.22 6.34 44.26
N TYR A 251 -6.30 5.87 44.88
CA TYR A 251 -6.40 4.51 45.40
C TYR A 251 -7.79 3.92 45.24
N ILE A 252 -7.89 2.60 45.24
CA ILE A 252 -9.14 1.84 45.24
C ILE A 252 -9.52 1.58 46.70
N SER A 253 -10.77 1.84 47.07
CA SER A 253 -11.22 1.80 48.48
C SER A 253 -11.94 0.52 48.87
N ASN A 254 -12.67 -0.09 47.94
CA ASN A 254 -13.65 -1.15 48.25
C ASN A 254 -13.43 -2.46 47.48
N ALA A 255 -12.22 -2.73 46.99
CA ALA A 255 -11.93 -3.95 46.24
C ALA A 255 -10.62 -4.65 46.65
N THR A 256 -10.67 -5.98 46.72
CA THR A 256 -9.50 -6.85 46.94
C THR A 256 -8.68 -7.02 45.66
N MET A 257 -7.48 -7.62 45.76
CA MET A 257 -6.65 -7.93 44.59
C MET A 257 -7.37 -8.89 43.64
N GLU A 258 -8.13 -9.85 44.16
CA GLU A 258 -8.94 -10.79 43.38
C GLU A 258 -10.06 -10.07 42.62
N GLU A 259 -10.76 -9.14 43.29
CA GLU A 259 -11.83 -8.34 42.66
C GLU A 259 -11.27 -7.40 41.59
N ILE A 260 -10.09 -6.81 41.82
CA ILE A 260 -9.40 -6.00 40.81
C ILE A 260 -8.96 -6.86 39.62
N GLN A 261 -8.41 -8.06 39.87
CA GLN A 261 -8.08 -9.00 38.80
C GLN A 261 -9.33 -9.38 37.99
N GLN A 262 -10.46 -9.62 38.66
CA GLN A 262 -11.73 -9.93 38.01
C GLN A 262 -12.25 -8.76 37.17
N CYS A 263 -12.13 -7.53 37.67
CA CYS A 263 -12.45 -6.31 36.92
C CYS A 263 -11.61 -6.23 35.64
N ILE A 264 -10.28 -6.42 35.74
CA ILE A 264 -9.39 -6.44 34.57
C ILE A 264 -9.83 -7.51 33.57
N SER A 265 -10.06 -8.75 34.02
CA SER A 265 -10.52 -9.84 33.16
C SER A 265 -11.87 -9.54 32.48
N THR A 266 -12.74 -8.80 33.17
CA THR A 266 -14.07 -8.45 32.68
C THR A 266 -14.02 -7.36 31.62
N HIS A 267 -13.19 -6.34 31.81
CA HIS A 267 -13.21 -5.11 31.00
C HIS A 267 -12.07 -4.98 29.99
N ALA A 268 -11.00 -5.76 30.12
CA ALA A 268 -9.86 -5.66 29.21
C ALA A 268 -10.28 -5.84 27.74
N GLY A 269 -9.90 -4.88 26.90
CA GLY A 269 -10.24 -4.85 25.48
C GLY A 269 -11.70 -4.47 25.19
N LYS A 270 -12.46 -3.95 26.16
CA LYS A 270 -13.87 -3.54 25.99
C LYS A 270 -14.13 -2.06 26.26
N GLY A 271 -13.17 -1.37 26.88
CA GLY A 271 -13.23 0.05 27.19
C GLY A 271 -12.70 0.94 26.07
N ILE A 272 -12.44 2.20 26.44
CA ILE A 272 -12.01 3.26 25.52
C ILE A 272 -10.48 3.28 25.45
N ILE A 273 -9.96 2.86 24.30
CA ILE A 273 -8.53 2.86 23.95
C ILE A 273 -7.97 4.28 24.02
N GLN A 274 -7.00 4.50 24.90
CA GLN A 274 -6.32 5.78 24.99
C GLN A 274 -5.13 5.85 24.03
N ARG A 275 -4.94 7.03 23.44
CA ARG A 275 -3.85 7.28 22.48
C ARG A 275 -3.01 8.48 22.91
N THR A 276 -1.79 8.56 22.37
CA THR A 276 -0.94 9.75 22.48
C THR A 276 -1.47 10.85 21.57
N ALA A 277 -0.94 12.07 21.68
CA ALA A 277 -1.27 13.18 20.77
C ALA A 277 -1.01 12.82 19.28
N ASN A 278 -0.06 11.93 19.02
CA ASN A 278 0.26 11.43 17.67
C ASN A 278 -0.66 10.28 17.22
N GLY A 279 -1.68 9.92 18.00
CA GLY A 279 -2.63 8.84 17.68
C GLY A 279 -2.11 7.42 17.94
N ASN A 280 -0.94 7.26 18.55
CA ASN A 280 -0.37 5.95 18.84
C ASN A 280 -0.99 5.33 20.10
N TRP A 281 -1.12 4.00 20.14
CA TRP A 281 -1.54 3.27 21.33
C TRP A 281 -0.63 3.63 22.51
N ASN A 282 -1.22 4.00 23.64
CA ASN A 282 -0.45 4.45 24.81
C ASN A 282 -0.38 3.42 25.94
N ASN A 283 -0.77 2.17 25.67
CA ASN A 283 -0.87 1.08 26.63
C ASN A 283 -1.88 1.31 27.75
N LYS A 284 -2.92 2.13 27.52
CA LYS A 284 -3.95 2.38 28.53
C LYS A 284 -5.36 2.36 27.97
N GLU A 285 -6.26 1.76 28.71
CA GLU A 285 -7.67 1.68 28.38
C GLU A 285 -8.50 2.26 29.52
N LEU A 286 -9.44 3.13 29.19
CA LEU A 286 -10.38 3.70 30.14
C LEU A 286 -11.59 2.76 30.24
N ILE A 287 -11.93 2.38 31.46
CA ILE A 287 -13.09 1.55 31.77
C ILE A 287 -13.96 2.23 32.82
N ILE A 288 -15.22 1.79 32.92
CA ILE A 288 -16.15 2.18 33.96
C ILE A 288 -16.60 0.91 34.67
N ASP A 289 -16.46 0.87 35.99
CA ASP A 289 -16.98 -0.21 36.82
C ASP A 289 -17.72 0.38 38.02
N GLU A 290 -19.05 0.38 37.94
CA GLU A 290 -19.93 0.95 38.96
C GLU A 290 -19.88 0.18 40.29
N ASN A 291 -19.33 -1.03 40.32
CA ASN A 291 -19.21 -1.81 41.55
C ASN A 291 -17.92 -1.47 42.32
N MET A 292 -17.00 -0.74 41.70
CA MET A 292 -15.71 -0.39 42.29
C MET A 292 -15.61 1.10 42.53
N GLU A 293 -15.16 1.47 43.73
CA GLU A 293 -14.91 2.82 44.16
C GLU A 293 -13.41 3.11 44.15
N GLY A 294 -13.03 4.11 43.36
CA GLY A 294 -11.71 4.70 43.40
C GLY A 294 -11.79 6.14 43.91
N TYR A 295 -10.72 6.59 44.56
CA TYR A 295 -10.54 7.99 44.93
C TYR A 295 -9.36 8.56 44.18
N VAL A 296 -9.59 9.66 43.47
CA VAL A 296 -8.54 10.47 42.86
C VAL A 296 -8.20 11.61 43.80
N ILE A 297 -6.92 11.76 44.10
CA ILE A 297 -6.40 12.90 44.86
C ILE A 297 -6.03 13.99 43.85
N ASP A 298 -6.69 15.14 43.95
CA ASP A 298 -6.36 16.30 43.11
C ASP A 298 -5.09 17.03 43.60
N ILE A 299 -4.74 18.13 42.94
CA ILE A 299 -3.52 18.89 43.27
C ILE A 299 -3.59 19.57 44.65
N ASP A 300 -4.81 19.84 45.14
CA ASP A 300 -5.08 20.49 46.41
C ASP A 300 -5.23 19.46 47.55
N GLY A 301 -5.21 18.16 47.22
CA GLY A 301 -5.32 17.05 48.16
C GLY A 301 -6.76 16.60 48.43
N ASN A 302 -7.75 17.11 47.69
CA ASN A 302 -9.14 16.69 47.83
C ASN A 302 -9.34 15.28 47.26
N LEU A 303 -10.17 14.50 47.94
CA LEU A 303 -10.56 13.16 47.53
C LEU A 303 -11.82 13.22 46.67
N ILE A 304 -11.69 12.80 45.41
CA ILE A 304 -12.80 12.77 44.46
C ILE A 304 -13.13 11.31 44.13
N LEU A 305 -14.33 10.88 44.52
CA LEU A 305 -14.86 9.55 44.20
C LEU A 305 -15.02 9.39 42.68
N THR A 306 -14.67 8.21 42.17
CA THR A 306 -14.82 7.85 40.76
C THR A 306 -15.07 6.35 40.58
N HIS A 307 -15.87 6.01 39.58
CA HIS A 307 -16.06 4.65 39.05
C HIS A 307 -15.29 4.44 37.74
N ARG A 308 -14.43 5.39 37.38
CA ARG A 308 -13.61 5.34 36.17
C ARG A 308 -12.20 4.91 36.50
N PHE A 309 -11.68 3.98 35.71
CA PHE A 309 -10.36 3.42 35.91
C PHE A 309 -9.58 3.34 34.62
N MET A 310 -8.27 3.52 34.72
CA MET A 310 -7.32 3.23 33.67
C MET A 310 -6.74 1.83 33.90
N ILE A 311 -6.95 0.91 32.96
CA ILE A 311 -6.13 -0.30 32.86
C ILE A 311 -4.83 0.10 32.19
N HIS A 312 -3.71 -0.18 32.84
CA HIS A 312 -2.37 0.01 32.31
C HIS A 312 -1.79 -1.34 31.88
N TYR A 313 -1.46 -1.46 30.60
CA TYR A 313 -0.98 -2.69 29.99
C TYR A 313 0.54 -2.75 29.91
N SER A 314 1.08 -3.95 30.12
CA SER A 314 2.42 -4.33 29.71
C SER A 314 2.33 -5.69 29.04
N LYS A 315 3.02 -5.88 27.90
CA LYS A 315 3.04 -7.18 27.21
C LYS A 315 3.54 -8.30 28.13
N ASP A 316 4.65 -8.06 28.83
CA ASP A 316 5.29 -9.13 29.62
C ASP A 316 4.99 -9.03 31.12
N LYS A 317 4.99 -7.82 31.69
CA LYS A 317 5.03 -7.60 33.14
C LYS A 317 3.68 -7.72 33.87
N GLY A 318 2.58 -7.80 33.14
CA GLY A 318 1.23 -7.77 33.70
C GLY A 318 0.56 -6.39 33.68
N THR A 319 -0.64 -6.32 34.23
CA THR A 319 -1.52 -5.14 34.23
C THR A 319 -1.68 -4.54 35.62
N HIS A 320 -2.12 -3.28 35.70
CA HIS A 320 -2.61 -2.69 36.94
C HIS A 320 -3.71 -1.67 36.63
N LEU A 321 -4.52 -1.38 37.63
CA LEU A 321 -5.72 -0.55 37.54
C LEU A 321 -5.54 0.71 38.39
N VAL A 322 -5.84 1.87 37.82
CA VAL A 322 -5.66 3.17 38.47
C VAL A 322 -6.93 4.01 38.38
N PRO A 323 -7.47 4.53 39.50
CA PRO A 323 -8.60 5.46 39.47
C PRO A 323 -8.28 6.73 38.67
N THR A 324 -9.27 7.23 37.93
CA THR A 324 -9.10 8.43 37.08
C THR A 324 -10.37 9.28 37.03
N LEU A 325 -10.20 10.57 36.75
CA LEU A 325 -11.30 11.50 36.43
C LEU A 325 -11.44 11.77 34.92
N ARG A 326 -10.58 11.12 34.11
CA ARG A 326 -10.63 11.27 32.66
C ARG A 326 -11.98 10.80 32.14
N LYS A 327 -12.62 11.65 31.34
CA LYS A 327 -13.90 11.36 30.68
C LYS A 327 -13.66 10.63 29.36
N GLU A 328 -14.74 10.03 28.85
CA GLU A 328 -14.82 9.31 27.58
C GLU A 328 -14.38 10.16 26.39
#